data_AF-C4JW38-F1
#
_entry.id   AF-C4JW38-F1
#
_cell.length_a   1.000
_cell.length_b   1.000
_cell.length_c   1.000
_cell.angle_alpha   90.00
_cell.angle_beta   90.00
_cell.angle_gamma   90.00
#
_symmetry.space_group_name_H-M   'P 1'
#
loop_
_entity.id
_entity.type
_entity.pdbx_description
1 polymer ?
#
loop_
_entity_poly.entity_id
_entity_poly.type
_entity_poly.pdbx_seq_one_letter_code
_entity_poly.pdbx_strand_id
1 'polypeptide(L)'
;MAKDRGLSVPYVKFIEWAYKGEYSDCINLHKEKYDATAITATTGDDTDDNHQLLCHLRLYVFAHVYGIPGLSSLCSDKLIRELKSIQRPDNMDAQLAVIQMLDLAFTKLPVNDGLTQWFGMYTAWCLEELRVQPQFHDIVSNLASPMVRHVQQSSKEPWDSQGFPRGLPRYEPAATSPYDDRCYGDEDKASDT
;
A
#
# COMPACT_ATOMS: atom_id res chain seq x y z
N MET A 1 20.97 26.47 -6.52
CA MET A 1 21.14 25.11 -7.06
C MET A 1 19.91 24.75 -7.86
N ALA A 2 20.00 24.79 -9.19
CA ALA A 2 18.91 24.38 -10.06
C ALA A 2 18.88 22.84 -10.07
N LYS A 3 17.89 22.25 -9.39
CA LYS A 3 17.58 20.82 -9.50
C LYS A 3 17.16 20.60 -10.95
N ASP A 4 17.99 19.91 -11.72
CA ASP A 4 17.70 19.53 -13.09
C ASP A 4 16.36 18.80 -13.11
N ARG A 5 15.30 19.49 -13.57
CA ARG A 5 13.95 18.94 -13.62
C ARG A 5 13.84 18.17 -14.92
N GLY A 6 14.48 17.00 -14.97
CA GLY A 6 14.19 16.01 -15.99
C GLY A 6 12.68 15.80 -16.10
N LEU A 7 12.19 15.56 -17.32
CA LEU A 7 10.77 15.29 -17.58
C LEU A 7 10.30 14.17 -16.65
N SER A 8 9.19 14.40 -15.94
CA SER A 8 8.64 13.40 -15.03
C SER A 8 8.31 12.12 -15.80
N VAL A 9 8.49 10.96 -15.17
CA VAL A 9 8.25 9.65 -15.79
C VAL A 9 6.90 9.54 -16.50
N PRO A 10 5.77 10.03 -15.93
CA PRO A 10 4.48 10.03 -16.63
C PRO A 10 4.50 10.82 -17.95
N TYR A 11 5.24 11.93 -17.99
CA TYR A 11 5.29 12.79 -19.17
C TYR A 11 6.08 12.14 -20.31
N VAL A 12 7.18 11.45 -20.00
CA VAL A 12 7.95 10.70 -21.00
C VAL A 12 7.11 9.57 -21.61
N LYS A 13 6.37 8.83 -20.77
CA LYS A 13 5.49 7.75 -21.23
C LYS A 13 4.28 8.24 -22.00
N PHE A 14 3.75 9.41 -21.63
CA PHE A 14 2.71 10.08 -22.40
C PHE A 14 3.20 10.42 -23.82
N ILE A 15 4.39 11.02 -23.95
CA ILE A 15 4.99 11.32 -25.26
C ILE A 15 5.17 10.03 -26.07
N GLU A 16 5.72 8.99 -25.46
CA GLU A 16 5.93 7.71 -26.13
C GLU A 16 4.61 7.14 -26.69
N TRP A 17 3.57 7.10 -25.86
CA TRP A 17 2.23 6.69 -26.29
C TRP A 17 1.68 7.59 -27.39
N ALA A 18 1.86 8.91 -27.31
CA ALA A 18 1.34 9.84 -28.32
C ALA A 18 1.94 9.59 -29.72
N TYR A 19 3.19 9.14 -29.79
CA TYR A 19 3.86 8.83 -31.06
C TYR A 19 3.67 7.38 -31.54
N LYS A 20 3.58 6.41 -30.62
CA LYS A 20 3.56 4.97 -30.97
C LYS A 20 2.19 4.30 -30.79
N GLY A 21 1.26 4.93 -30.08
CA GLY A 21 0.01 4.33 -29.60
C GLY A 21 0.20 3.37 -28.41
N GLU A 22 1.43 3.15 -27.96
CA GLU A 22 1.83 2.22 -26.90
C GLU A 22 3.00 2.85 -26.11
N TYR A 23 3.17 2.49 -24.84
CA TYR A 23 4.34 2.89 -24.05
C TYR A 23 5.00 1.68 -23.39
N SER A 24 6.33 1.71 -23.27
CA SER A 24 7.11 0.63 -22.65
C SER A 24 6.95 0.64 -21.13
N ASP A 25 7.16 -0.52 -20.50
CA ASP A 25 7.14 -0.65 -19.05
C ASP A 25 8.19 0.25 -18.38
N CYS A 26 7.94 0.66 -17.13
CA CYS A 26 8.73 1.71 -16.47
C CYS A 26 9.99 1.20 -15.77
N ILE A 27 10.32 -0.07 -15.98
CA ILE A 27 11.50 -0.71 -15.43
C ILE A 27 12.75 -0.02 -16.01
N ASN A 28 13.53 0.63 -15.15
CA ASN A 28 14.88 1.15 -15.44
C ASN A 28 15.05 2.45 -16.26
N LEU A 29 14.28 3.51 -16.02
CA LEU A 29 14.67 4.85 -16.54
C LEU A 29 15.96 5.41 -15.91
N HIS A 30 16.45 4.84 -14.79
CA HIS A 30 17.68 5.26 -14.11
C HIS A 30 18.86 4.29 -14.21
N LYS A 31 18.71 3.11 -14.82
CA LYS A 31 19.79 2.11 -14.88
C LYS A 31 20.58 2.10 -16.19
N GLU A 32 20.12 2.82 -17.22
CA GLU A 32 20.77 2.86 -18.54
C GLU A 32 21.55 4.16 -18.85
N LYS A 33 21.89 4.96 -17.83
CA LYS A 33 22.95 5.96 -17.96
C LYS A 33 23.95 5.76 -16.85
N TYR A 34 25.22 5.64 -17.24
CA TYR A 34 26.42 5.37 -16.43
C TYR A 34 26.76 3.88 -16.29
N ASP A 35 27.27 3.33 -17.40
CA ASP A 35 28.38 2.40 -17.29
C ASP A 35 29.68 3.18 -17.03
N ALA A 36 30.60 2.55 -16.29
CA ALA A 36 31.93 2.95 -15.84
C ALA A 36 32.07 3.85 -14.58
N THR A 37 32.40 3.16 -13.48
CA THR A 37 33.27 3.56 -12.34
C THR A 37 32.80 4.61 -11.33
N ALA A 38 32.34 4.15 -10.14
CA ALA A 38 32.94 4.45 -8.82
C ALA A 38 31.99 4.12 -7.64
N ILE A 39 32.30 3.03 -6.94
CA ILE A 39 32.46 2.87 -5.47
C ILE A 39 31.55 3.70 -4.51
N THR A 40 30.70 2.95 -3.81
CA THR A 40 30.15 3.08 -2.43
C THR A 40 29.29 4.26 -1.98
N ALA A 41 28.14 3.86 -1.44
CA ALA A 41 27.43 4.36 -0.27
C ALA A 41 26.70 5.70 -0.40
N THR A 42 25.38 5.59 -0.57
CA THR A 42 24.45 6.37 0.28
C THR A 42 23.19 5.56 0.51
N THR A 43 23.04 5.04 1.73
CA THR A 43 21.80 4.54 2.30
C THR A 43 20.88 5.75 2.52
N GLY A 44 19.65 5.72 2.01
CA GLY A 44 18.64 6.70 2.39
C GLY A 44 17.48 6.83 1.41
N ASP A 45 16.40 6.10 1.71
CA ASP A 45 15.02 6.40 1.27
C ASP A 45 14.68 6.14 -0.21
N ASP A 46 15.05 4.97 -0.72
CA ASP A 46 14.47 4.42 -1.95
C ASP A 46 13.15 3.68 -1.60
N THR A 47 12.12 4.41 -1.17
CA THR A 47 10.76 3.96 -1.52
C THR A 47 10.67 4.08 -3.03
N ASP A 48 10.77 2.95 -3.73
CA ASP A 48 10.85 2.82 -5.19
C ASP A 48 9.74 3.59 -5.91
N ASP A 49 9.97 4.89 -6.08
CA ASP A 49 9.14 5.84 -6.80
C ASP A 49 8.98 5.46 -8.29
N ASN A 50 9.67 4.41 -8.74
CA ASN A 50 9.69 3.92 -10.10
C ASN A 50 9.09 2.52 -10.26
N HIS A 51 8.44 1.97 -9.24
CA HIS A 51 7.75 0.69 -9.40
C HIS A 51 6.76 0.75 -10.57
N GLN A 52 6.75 -0.29 -11.40
CA GLN A 52 5.97 -0.32 -12.64
C GLN A 52 4.47 -0.10 -12.40
N LEU A 53 3.89 -0.74 -11.38
CA LEU A 53 2.55 -0.44 -10.86
C LEU A 53 2.27 1.07 -10.64
N LEU A 54 3.15 1.76 -9.92
CA LEU A 54 3.00 3.19 -9.62
C LEU A 54 3.09 4.03 -10.88
N CYS A 55 3.93 3.63 -11.84
CA CYS A 55 4.05 4.31 -13.11
C CYS A 55 2.75 4.23 -13.92
N HIS A 56 2.18 3.03 -14.08
CA HIS A 56 0.91 2.84 -14.78
C HIS A 56 -0.22 3.60 -14.09
N LEU A 57 -0.28 3.60 -12.75
CA LEU A 57 -1.29 4.34 -12.01
C LEU A 57 -1.13 5.85 -12.15
N ARG A 58 0.10 6.40 -12.06
CA ARG A 58 0.34 7.84 -12.23
C ARG A 58 -0.02 8.30 -13.64
N LEU A 59 0.28 7.49 -14.65
CA LEU A 59 -0.09 7.76 -16.03
C LEU A 59 -1.61 7.65 -16.24
N TYR A 60 -2.26 6.70 -15.55
CA TYR A 60 -3.72 6.60 -15.52
C TYR A 60 -4.36 7.85 -14.92
N VAL A 61 -3.89 8.29 -13.74
CA VAL A 61 -4.37 9.53 -13.08
C VAL A 61 -4.17 10.73 -14.00
N PHE A 62 -3.00 10.85 -14.63
CA PHE A 62 -2.72 11.89 -15.62
C PHE A 62 -3.75 11.83 -16.77
N ALA A 63 -3.89 10.68 -17.43
CA ALA A 63 -4.81 10.53 -18.55
C ALA A 63 -6.26 10.80 -18.18
N HIS A 64 -6.68 10.41 -16.97
CA HIS A 64 -8.00 10.66 -16.44
C HIS A 64 -8.24 12.16 -16.23
N VAL A 65 -7.32 12.85 -15.55
CA VAL A 65 -7.41 14.30 -15.29
C VAL A 65 -7.45 15.12 -16.58
N TYR A 66 -6.68 14.72 -17.59
CA TYR A 66 -6.62 15.41 -18.88
C TYR A 66 -7.65 14.91 -19.91
N GLY A 67 -8.51 13.96 -19.56
CA GLY A 67 -9.58 13.48 -20.44
C GLY A 67 -9.08 12.73 -21.68
N ILE A 68 -8.05 11.90 -21.55
CA ILE A 68 -7.42 11.11 -22.63
C ILE A 68 -7.86 9.64 -22.50
N PRO A 69 -9.07 9.26 -23.00
CA PRO A 69 -9.67 7.96 -22.72
C PRO A 69 -8.87 6.77 -23.26
N GLY A 70 -8.25 6.91 -24.45
CA GLY A 70 -7.44 5.84 -25.03
C GLY A 70 -6.22 5.49 -24.17
N LEU A 71 -5.55 6.50 -23.62
CA LEU A 71 -4.43 6.29 -22.71
C LEU A 71 -4.89 5.76 -21.35
N SER A 72 -5.99 6.29 -20.80
CA SER A 72 -6.56 5.82 -19.53
C SER A 72 -6.91 4.32 -19.62
N SER A 73 -7.59 3.88 -20.67
CA SER A 73 -7.92 2.46 -20.89
C SER A 73 -6.67 1.59 -20.99
N LEU A 74 -5.67 2.03 -21.76
CA LEU A 74 -4.42 1.28 -21.88
C LEU A 74 -3.69 1.14 -20.54
N CYS A 75 -3.68 2.20 -19.73
CA CYS A 75 -3.04 2.17 -18.41
C CYS A 75 -3.78 1.25 -17.44
N SER A 76 -5.12 1.27 -17.42
CA SER A 76 -5.89 0.34 -16.58
C SER A 76 -5.66 -1.11 -16.99
N ASP A 77 -5.58 -1.40 -18.29
CA ASP A 77 -5.36 -2.76 -18.77
C ASP A 77 -3.97 -3.28 -18.39
N LYS A 78 -2.92 -2.46 -18.52
CA LYS A 78 -1.57 -2.82 -18.10
C LYS A 78 -1.47 -3.01 -16.59
N LEU A 79 -2.08 -2.13 -15.81
CA LEU A 79 -2.08 -2.20 -14.36
C LEU A 79 -2.80 -3.45 -13.83
N ILE A 80 -3.98 -3.77 -14.38
CA ILE A 80 -4.71 -5.00 -14.03
C ILE A 80 -3.91 -6.23 -14.45
N ARG A 81 -3.23 -6.21 -15.59
CA ARG A 81 -2.39 -7.32 -16.05
C ARG A 81 -1.22 -7.57 -15.09
N GLU A 82 -0.56 -6.52 -14.63
CA GLU A 82 0.54 -6.62 -13.67
C GLU A 82 0.06 -7.16 -12.32
N LEU A 83 -1.04 -6.64 -11.78
CA LEU A 83 -1.62 -7.16 -10.53
C LEU A 83 -2.11 -8.61 -10.64
N LYS A 84 -2.63 -9.01 -11.81
CA LYS A 84 -2.94 -10.42 -12.10
C LYS A 84 -1.70 -11.30 -12.17
N SER A 85 -0.56 -10.76 -12.60
CA SER A 85 0.71 -11.50 -12.63
C SER A 85 1.28 -11.71 -11.23
N ILE A 86 1.13 -10.71 -10.35
CA ILE A 86 1.50 -10.79 -8.94
C ILE A 86 0.60 -11.80 -8.20
N GLN A 87 -0.68 -11.86 -8.54
CA GLN A 87 -1.72 -12.63 -7.84
C GLN A 87 -1.82 -12.24 -6.36
N ARG A 88 -0.97 -12.82 -5.51
CA ARG A 88 -0.82 -12.50 -4.09
C ARG A 88 0.60 -11.98 -3.85
N PRO A 89 0.77 -10.78 -3.27
CA PRO A 89 2.09 -10.23 -3.00
C PRO A 89 2.72 -11.00 -1.83
N ASP A 90 3.58 -11.97 -2.15
CA ASP A 90 4.24 -12.87 -1.20
C ASP A 90 5.55 -12.30 -0.66
N ASN A 91 6.22 -11.48 -1.46
CA ASN A 91 7.46 -10.81 -1.13
C ASN A 91 7.22 -9.38 -0.62
N MET A 92 8.15 -8.91 0.21
CA MET A 92 8.05 -7.59 0.86
C MET A 92 7.96 -6.45 -0.16
N ASP A 93 8.76 -6.50 -1.23
CA ASP A 93 8.80 -5.43 -2.23
C ASP A 93 7.47 -5.27 -2.97
N ALA A 94 6.85 -6.39 -3.37
CA ALA A 94 5.53 -6.41 -4.00
C ALA A 94 4.43 -5.96 -3.03
N GLN A 95 4.52 -6.33 -1.75
CA GLN A 95 3.57 -5.85 -0.74
C GLN A 95 3.66 -4.33 -0.60
N LEU A 96 4.86 -3.77 -0.46
CA LEU A 96 5.07 -2.33 -0.34
C LEU A 96 4.63 -1.59 -1.61
N ALA A 97 4.94 -2.12 -2.79
CA ALA A 97 4.53 -1.54 -4.07
C ALA A 97 2.99 -1.51 -4.22
N VAL A 98 2.31 -2.59 -3.84
CA VAL A 98 0.84 -2.66 -3.83
C VAL A 98 0.28 -1.66 -2.82
N ILE A 99 0.82 -1.58 -1.61
CA ILE A 99 0.36 -0.63 -0.57
C ILE A 99 0.48 0.82 -1.06
N GLN A 100 1.63 1.20 -1.61
CA GLN A 100 1.85 2.55 -2.17
C GLN A 100 0.92 2.85 -3.35
N MET A 101 0.69 1.85 -4.22
CA MET A 101 -0.24 1.96 -5.33
C MET A 101 -1.66 2.23 -4.83
N LEU A 102 -2.11 1.48 -3.82
CA LEU A 102 -3.43 1.66 -3.23
C LEU A 102 -3.56 3.04 -2.58
N ASP A 103 -2.60 3.45 -1.76
CA ASP A 103 -2.60 4.77 -1.13
C ASP A 103 -2.77 5.90 -2.16
N LEU A 104 -1.98 5.83 -3.25
CA LEU A 104 -2.07 6.79 -4.34
C LEU A 104 -3.43 6.72 -5.05
N ALA A 105 -3.94 5.51 -5.33
CA ALA A 105 -5.19 5.30 -6.05
C ALA A 105 -6.37 5.91 -5.28
N PHE A 106 -6.53 5.57 -4.00
CA PHE A 106 -7.65 6.05 -3.19
C PHE A 106 -7.53 7.53 -2.82
N THR A 107 -6.33 8.11 -2.89
CA THR A 107 -6.11 9.55 -2.70
C THR A 107 -6.41 10.36 -3.95
N LYS A 108 -6.16 9.83 -5.16
CA LYS A 108 -6.21 10.60 -6.42
C LYS A 108 -7.37 10.26 -7.33
N LEU A 109 -7.94 9.06 -7.23
CA LEU A 109 -9.05 8.63 -8.09
C LEU A 109 -10.40 8.99 -7.49
N PRO A 110 -11.41 9.26 -8.35
CA PRO A 110 -12.76 9.47 -7.87
C PRO A 110 -13.35 8.17 -7.29
N VAL A 111 -14.23 8.32 -6.30
CA VAL A 111 -14.87 7.20 -5.58
C VAL A 111 -15.72 6.31 -6.50
N ASN A 112 -16.18 6.84 -7.64
CA ASN A 112 -16.99 6.10 -8.62
C ASN A 112 -16.19 5.61 -9.84
N ASP A 113 -14.87 5.54 -9.72
CA ASP A 113 -14.03 4.96 -10.77
C ASP A 113 -14.12 3.43 -10.75
N GLY A 114 -14.24 2.81 -11.93
CA GLY A 114 -14.27 1.35 -12.07
C GLY A 114 -12.97 0.69 -11.59
N LEU A 115 -11.85 1.39 -11.67
CA LEU A 115 -10.55 0.92 -11.21
C LEU A 115 -10.47 0.89 -9.68
N THR A 116 -11.03 1.89 -9.01
CA THR A 116 -11.16 1.95 -7.54
C THR A 116 -11.98 0.77 -7.00
N GLN A 117 -13.08 0.43 -7.69
CA GLN A 117 -13.86 -0.77 -7.37
C GLN A 117 -13.02 -2.04 -7.51
N TRP A 118 -12.25 -2.17 -8.60
CA TRP A 118 -11.39 -3.33 -8.83
C TRP A 118 -10.30 -3.46 -7.74
N PHE A 119 -9.67 -2.35 -7.33
CA PHE A 119 -8.71 -2.34 -6.23
C PHE A 119 -9.34 -2.71 -4.88
N GLY A 120 -10.57 -2.28 -4.62
CA GLY A 120 -11.30 -2.70 -3.41
C GLY A 120 -11.50 -4.22 -3.33
N MET A 121 -11.77 -4.88 -4.46
CA MET A 121 -11.87 -6.35 -4.51
C MET A 121 -10.50 -7.02 -4.40
N TYR A 122 -9.49 -6.49 -5.08
CA TYR A 122 -8.13 -7.03 -5.05
C TYR A 122 -7.48 -6.95 -3.65
N THR A 123 -7.67 -5.82 -2.95
CA THR A 123 -7.19 -5.63 -1.58
C THR A 123 -7.84 -6.59 -0.59
N ALA A 124 -9.14 -6.82 -0.71
CA ALA A 124 -9.83 -7.79 0.11
C ALA A 124 -9.33 -9.22 -0.13
N TRP A 125 -8.99 -9.55 -1.37
CA TRP A 125 -8.42 -10.84 -1.73
C TRP A 125 -7.01 -11.07 -1.15
N CYS A 126 -6.18 -10.02 -1.10
CA CYS A 126 -4.79 -10.07 -0.61
C CYS A 126 -4.65 -9.57 0.85
N LEU A 127 -5.75 -9.50 1.59
CA LEU A 127 -5.76 -8.84 2.91
C LEU A 127 -4.84 -9.52 3.92
N GLU A 128 -4.69 -10.84 3.81
CA GLU A 128 -3.87 -11.64 4.73
C GLU A 128 -2.38 -11.31 4.61
N GLU A 129 -1.91 -11.06 3.40
CA GLU A 129 -0.53 -10.69 3.09
C GLU A 129 -0.27 -9.22 3.42
N LEU A 130 -1.19 -8.33 3.02
CA LEU A 130 -1.03 -6.88 3.20
C LEU A 130 -1.10 -6.46 4.67
N ARG A 131 -1.94 -7.10 5.49
CA ARG A 131 -2.08 -6.74 6.92
C ARG A 131 -0.81 -6.97 7.76
N VAL A 132 0.17 -7.72 7.25
CA VAL A 132 1.44 -7.95 7.95
C VAL A 132 2.29 -6.69 7.94
N GLN A 133 2.13 -5.83 6.94
CA GLN A 133 2.92 -4.62 6.78
C GLN A 133 2.34 -3.45 7.58
N PRO A 134 3.13 -2.75 8.42
CA PRO A 134 2.67 -1.60 9.17
C PRO A 134 2.13 -0.47 8.28
N GLN A 135 2.73 -0.24 7.11
CA GLN A 135 2.29 0.81 6.17
C GLN A 135 0.86 0.58 5.66
N PHE A 136 0.40 -0.67 5.64
CA PHE A 136 -0.98 -0.96 5.28
C PHE A 136 -1.95 -0.41 6.33
N HIS A 137 -1.58 -0.43 7.61
CA HIS A 137 -2.47 -0.02 8.71
C HIS A 137 -2.76 1.48 8.66
N ASP A 138 -1.79 2.28 8.20
CA ASP A 138 -1.94 3.72 8.02
C ASP A 138 -3.01 4.05 6.97
N ILE A 139 -3.08 3.25 5.90
CA ILE A 139 -3.98 3.49 4.77
C ILE A 139 -5.33 2.80 4.92
N VAL A 140 -5.48 1.84 5.84
CA VAL A 140 -6.73 1.10 6.08
C VAL A 140 -7.92 2.02 6.32
N SER A 141 -7.72 3.14 7.00
CA SER A 141 -8.79 4.12 7.26
C SER A 141 -9.43 4.64 5.96
N ASN A 142 -8.61 4.89 4.94
CA ASN A 142 -9.05 5.35 3.62
C ASN A 142 -9.59 4.19 2.76
N LEU A 143 -9.08 2.97 2.96
CA LEU A 143 -9.49 1.78 2.23
C LEU A 143 -10.76 1.12 2.74
N ALA A 144 -11.10 1.29 4.03
CA ALA A 144 -12.15 0.54 4.68
C ALA A 144 -13.52 0.73 4.02
N SER A 145 -13.90 1.97 3.70
CA SER A 145 -15.19 2.25 3.05
C SER A 145 -15.27 1.64 1.64
N PRO A 146 -14.29 1.84 0.74
CA PRO A 146 -14.27 1.16 -0.55
C PRO A 146 -14.24 -0.36 -0.47
N MET A 147 -13.45 -0.94 0.43
CA MET A 147 -13.39 -2.39 0.62
C MET A 147 -14.75 -2.92 1.04
N VAL A 148 -15.36 -2.37 2.10
CA VAL A 148 -16.68 -2.81 2.59
C VAL A 148 -17.77 -2.67 1.52
N ARG A 149 -17.69 -1.63 0.67
CA ARG A 149 -18.66 -1.42 -0.41
C ARG A 149 -18.57 -2.48 -1.52
N HIS A 150 -17.38 -3.02 -1.77
CA HIS A 150 -17.10 -3.85 -2.94
C HIS A 150 -16.76 -5.31 -2.63
N VAL A 151 -16.56 -5.65 -1.35
CA VAL A 151 -16.40 -7.03 -0.88
C VAL A 151 -17.72 -7.79 -1.00
N GLN A 152 -17.64 -8.99 -1.57
CA GLN A 152 -18.76 -9.92 -1.60
C GLN A 152 -18.77 -10.76 -0.33
N GLN A 153 -19.98 -11.18 0.08
CA GLN A 153 -20.15 -12.08 1.21
C GLN A 153 -19.37 -13.37 0.98
N SER A 154 -18.66 -13.83 2.01
CA SER A 154 -18.03 -15.15 2.01
C SER A 154 -19.10 -16.22 1.79
N SER A 155 -18.84 -17.16 0.88
CA SER A 155 -19.72 -18.33 0.68
C SER A 155 -19.72 -19.29 1.86
N LYS A 156 -18.80 -19.13 2.81
CA LYS A 156 -18.71 -19.92 4.04
C LYS A 156 -19.08 -19.07 5.23
N GLU A 157 -19.98 -19.59 6.05
CA GLU A 157 -20.38 -18.98 7.32
C GLU A 157 -19.20 -19.04 8.31
N PRO A 158 -18.97 -17.96 9.09
CA PRO A 158 -17.79 -17.88 9.94
C PRO A 158 -17.78 -18.91 11.09
N TRP A 159 -18.96 -19.36 11.53
CA TRP A 159 -19.11 -20.36 12.61
C TRP A 159 -18.97 -21.81 12.16
N ASP A 160 -18.97 -22.08 10.85
CA ASP A 160 -18.73 -23.41 10.28
C ASP A 160 -17.23 -23.70 10.04
N SER A 161 -16.38 -22.71 10.31
CA SER A 161 -14.92 -22.87 10.31
C SER A 161 -14.52 -23.86 11.41
N GLN A 162 -14.23 -25.11 11.07
CA GLN A 162 -13.57 -26.04 11.98
C GLN A 162 -12.22 -25.46 12.41
N GLY A 163 -12.22 -24.74 13.54
CA GLY A 163 -11.02 -24.21 14.20
C GLY A 163 -11.03 -22.70 14.34
N PHE A 164 -11.61 -22.21 15.44
CA PHE A 164 -10.97 -21.09 16.12
C PHE A 164 -9.51 -21.48 16.39
N PRO A 165 -8.51 -20.63 16.10
CA PRO A 165 -7.15 -20.84 16.57
C PRO A 165 -7.22 -20.94 18.10
N ARG A 166 -7.15 -22.18 18.62
CA ARG A 166 -7.06 -22.45 20.06
C ARG A 166 -5.67 -22.00 20.52
N GLY A 167 -5.53 -20.71 20.74
CA GLY A 167 -4.25 -20.09 21.06
C GLY A 167 -4.32 -18.62 21.45
N LEU A 168 -5.50 -18.09 21.80
CA LEU A 168 -5.51 -16.86 22.59
C LEU A 168 -4.91 -17.21 23.96
N PRO A 169 -3.86 -16.51 24.42
CA PRO A 169 -3.36 -16.69 25.77
C PRO A 169 -4.54 -16.58 26.72
N ARG A 170 -4.76 -17.62 27.54
CA ARG A 170 -5.72 -17.54 28.62
C ARG A 170 -5.34 -16.31 29.44
N TYR A 171 -6.23 -15.33 29.51
CA TYR A 171 -6.06 -14.24 30.45
C TYR A 171 -6.03 -14.87 31.84
N GLU A 172 -4.85 -15.01 32.41
CA GLU A 172 -4.68 -15.18 33.84
C GLU A 172 -4.75 -13.78 34.42
N PRO A 173 -5.83 -13.42 35.13
CA PRO A 173 -5.81 -12.22 35.94
C PRO A 173 -4.62 -12.40 36.89
N ALA A 174 -3.64 -11.51 36.81
CA ALA A 174 -2.44 -11.58 37.62
C ALA A 174 -2.86 -11.78 39.09
N ALA A 175 -2.71 -13.01 39.59
CA ALA A 175 -2.61 -13.22 41.01
C ALA A 175 -1.29 -12.54 41.39
N THR A 176 -1.43 -11.36 42.00
CA THR A 176 -0.36 -10.44 42.41
C THR A 176 0.39 -9.77 41.26
N SER A 177 -0.13 -8.61 40.84
CA SER A 177 0.72 -7.56 40.27
C SER A 177 1.82 -7.24 41.30
N PRO A 178 3.11 -7.29 40.95
CA PRO A 178 4.20 -6.91 41.85
C PRO A 178 4.29 -5.39 42.08
N TYR A 179 3.31 -4.62 41.60
CA TYR A 179 3.21 -3.17 41.76
C TYR A 179 2.18 -2.72 42.79
N ASP A 180 1.48 -3.64 43.47
CA ASP A 180 0.43 -3.27 44.45
C ASP A 180 0.95 -2.91 45.85
N ASP A 181 2.27 -2.87 46.06
CA ASP A 181 2.86 -2.68 47.39
C ASP A 181 3.64 -1.36 47.56
N ARG A 182 3.33 -0.33 46.76
CA ARG A 182 4.04 0.97 46.83
C ARG A 182 3.17 2.21 46.94
N CYS A 183 1.88 2.09 47.21
CA CYS A 183 0.98 3.25 47.23
C CYS A 183 0.14 3.37 48.50
N TYR A 184 0.72 3.14 49.69
CA TYR A 184 0.29 3.81 50.92
C TYR A 184 1.53 4.05 51.78
N GLY A 185 2.20 5.18 51.53
CA GLY A 185 3.19 5.71 52.45
C GLY A 185 2.50 6.19 53.72
N ASP A 186 3.12 5.86 54.85
CA ASP A 186 2.77 6.31 56.20
C ASP A 186 2.52 7.82 56.28
N GLU A 187 1.29 8.23 56.52
CA GLU A 187 0.97 9.50 57.18
C GLU A 187 -0.07 9.20 58.26
N ASP A 188 0.39 9.21 59.52
CA ASP A 188 -0.30 9.78 60.70
C ASP A 188 0.13 9.10 62.00
N LYS A 189 1.26 9.57 62.56
CA LYS A 189 1.46 9.61 64.01
C LYS A 189 2.23 10.86 64.42
N ALA A 190 1.50 11.97 64.56
CA ALA A 190 1.83 13.03 65.51
C ALA A 190 0.64 13.97 65.68
N SER A 191 -0.13 13.85 66.77
CA SER A 191 -0.56 14.99 67.60
C SER A 191 -1.54 14.54 68.70
N ASP A 192 -1.17 14.91 69.92
CA ASP A 192 -1.99 15.28 71.08
C ASP A 192 -2.92 14.22 71.71
N THR A 193 -2.97 14.04 73.04
CA THR A 193 -2.63 14.91 74.17
C THR A 193 -2.40 14.04 75.42
#